data_AF-A0A090TQZ3-F1
#
_entry.id   AF-A0A090TQZ3-F1
#
_cell.length_a   1.000
_cell.length_b   1.000
_cell.length_c   1.000
_cell.angle_alpha   90.00
_cell.angle_beta   90.00
_cell.angle_gamma   90.00
#
_symmetry.space_group_name_H-M   'P 1'
#
loop_
_entity.id
_entity.type
_entity.pdbx_description
1 polymer ?
#
loop_
_entity_poly.entity_id
_entity_poly.type
_entity_poly.pdbx_seq_one_letter_code
_entity_poly.pdbx_strand_id
1 'polypeptide(L)'
;MGVNPIADEIEFFNVPEKVNGNEDAVIDIPIDIVSQETNSNESIALLITAKAVNDSSSIDDIASIRIDGKTARFVQVGDTATAVIIVAASSINSIELFAGDAFGDIDLTIRADARDTATVLGSNKGDFGPAKQETIRLKITPEPDAPILELTHDNILAEASSDTPLGLSLNLVNPAADEQGMLTIEGLPDEVELTAGQRVGDDWEVSQDDIADLAIKADSDLQNDLNFTLVLKPSAELNGNTADGAVETIDVEWYAKGDQTLSGNYQRDYISSGSGDDVMTGGLGADTFAFTGEDIGILAHTDTITDFDVSANTDSIDLSQVLSATNATDADKQLDLVEDGTSLRIDLKPNEGSVRHHIVLENTTLDDLYGSDATGVSEADIIQKMLDDQNLILSSN
;
A
#
# COMPACT_ATOMS: atom_id res chain seq x y z
N MET A 1 -42.26 10.67 -45.27
CA MET A 1 -42.72 9.43 -44.60
C MET A 1 -41.49 8.57 -44.42
N GLY A 2 -41.14 8.21 -43.19
CA GLY A 2 -40.03 7.31 -42.91
C GLY A 2 -40.52 5.85 -42.89
N VAL A 3 -39.67 4.91 -43.26
CA VAL A 3 -39.90 3.47 -43.06
C VAL A 3 -39.44 3.09 -41.64
N ASN A 4 -40.10 2.11 -41.03
CA ASN A 4 -39.60 1.57 -39.77
C ASN A 4 -38.23 0.93 -40.02
N PRO A 5 -37.27 1.15 -39.11
CA PRO A 5 -35.97 0.49 -39.19
C PRO A 5 -36.15 -1.01 -38.98
N ILE A 6 -35.32 -1.82 -39.64
CA ILE A 6 -35.23 -3.27 -39.47
C ILE A 6 -33.75 -3.60 -39.45
N ALA A 7 -33.26 -4.14 -38.34
CA ALA A 7 -31.85 -4.47 -38.20
C ALA A 7 -31.55 -5.87 -38.73
N ASP A 8 -30.46 -5.98 -39.49
CA ASP A 8 -30.07 -7.24 -40.12
C ASP A 8 -29.37 -8.23 -39.18
N GLU A 9 -29.16 -9.45 -39.66
CA GLU A 9 -28.36 -10.45 -38.97
C GLU A 9 -26.86 -10.12 -39.08
N ILE A 10 -26.12 -10.41 -38.00
CA ILE A 10 -24.66 -10.32 -37.97
C ILE A 10 -24.04 -11.66 -38.32
N GLU A 11 -22.88 -11.67 -38.97
CA GLU A 11 -22.02 -12.84 -39.12
C GLU A 11 -20.62 -12.58 -38.58
N PHE A 12 -20.06 -13.62 -37.93
CA PHE A 12 -18.68 -13.65 -37.45
C PHE A 12 -17.83 -14.46 -38.43
N PHE A 13 -16.68 -13.91 -38.81
CA PHE A 13 -15.67 -14.58 -39.64
C PHE A 13 -14.29 -14.43 -39.01
N ASN A 14 -13.37 -15.32 -39.42
CA ASN A 14 -11.97 -15.30 -39.01
C ASN A 14 -11.75 -15.22 -37.50
N VAL A 15 -12.69 -15.77 -36.71
CA VAL A 15 -12.60 -15.80 -35.25
C VAL A 15 -11.53 -16.81 -34.84
N PRO A 16 -10.45 -16.39 -34.15
CA PRO A 16 -9.44 -17.31 -33.66
C PRO A 16 -9.99 -18.09 -32.46
N GLU A 17 -9.63 -19.36 -32.35
CA GLU A 17 -9.92 -20.13 -31.12
C GLU A 17 -9.10 -19.60 -29.93
N LYS A 18 -7.90 -19.08 -30.20
CA LYS A 18 -6.97 -18.59 -29.18
C LYS A 18 -6.17 -17.37 -29.65
N VAL A 19 -5.97 -16.42 -28.75
CA VAL A 19 -5.04 -15.29 -28.90
C VAL A 19 -4.07 -15.31 -27.70
N ASN A 20 -2.80 -14.99 -27.94
CA ASN A 20 -1.83 -14.79 -26.86
C ASN A 20 -1.35 -13.33 -26.87
N GLY A 21 -0.99 -12.81 -25.70
CA GLY A 21 -0.42 -11.48 -25.55
C GLY A 21 0.37 -11.37 -24.25
N ASN A 22 0.83 -10.16 -23.97
CA ASN A 22 1.42 -9.77 -22.70
C ASN A 22 0.52 -8.72 -22.05
N GLU A 23 0.57 -8.65 -20.73
CA GLU A 23 -0.22 -7.77 -19.86
C GLU A 23 -0.13 -6.28 -20.24
N ASP A 24 1.07 -5.73 -20.38
CA ASP A 24 1.27 -4.31 -20.73
C ASP A 24 1.15 -4.00 -22.23
N ALA A 25 1.04 -5.05 -23.05
CA ALA A 25 0.93 -4.91 -24.49
C ALA A 25 -0.52 -4.76 -24.94
N VAL A 26 -0.74 -3.95 -25.99
CA VAL A 26 -2.02 -3.98 -26.70
C VAL A 26 -2.16 -5.33 -27.41
N ILE A 27 -3.21 -6.07 -27.08
CA ILE A 27 -3.50 -7.38 -27.66
C ILE A 27 -4.50 -7.20 -28.81
N ASP A 28 -4.02 -7.38 -30.04
CA ASP A 28 -4.87 -7.37 -31.24
C ASP A 28 -5.62 -8.69 -31.40
N ILE A 29 -6.95 -8.62 -31.31
CA ILE A 29 -7.85 -9.76 -31.53
C ILE A 29 -8.41 -9.65 -32.95
N PRO A 30 -7.91 -10.45 -33.93
CA PRO A 30 -8.45 -10.44 -35.28
C PRO A 30 -9.86 -11.03 -35.27
N ILE A 31 -10.85 -10.28 -35.74
CA ILE A 31 -12.23 -10.75 -35.81
C ILE A 31 -12.99 -9.95 -36.84
N ASP A 32 -13.63 -10.64 -37.77
CA ASP A 32 -14.47 -10.00 -38.78
C ASP A 32 -15.94 -10.08 -38.38
N ILE A 33 -16.55 -8.95 -38.06
CA ILE A 33 -17.99 -8.84 -37.74
C ILE A 33 -18.67 -7.99 -38.81
N VAL A 34 -19.64 -8.58 -39.50
CA VAL A 34 -20.31 -7.97 -40.66
C VAL A 34 -21.83 -8.03 -40.47
N SER A 35 -22.55 -6.92 -40.73
CA SER A 35 -24.00 -6.95 -40.96
C SER A 35 -24.29 -7.03 -42.46
N GLN A 36 -25.41 -7.65 -42.84
CA GLN A 36 -25.77 -7.84 -44.26
C GLN A 36 -26.40 -6.60 -44.94
N GLU A 37 -26.33 -5.44 -44.30
CA GLU A 37 -27.11 -4.27 -44.69
C GLU A 37 -26.39 -3.42 -45.77
N THR A 38 -27.17 -2.75 -46.64
CA THR A 38 -26.72 -2.03 -47.85
C THR A 38 -26.76 -0.50 -47.77
N ASN A 39 -27.13 0.07 -46.64
CA ASN A 39 -27.44 1.47 -46.34
C ASN A 39 -26.77 1.96 -45.01
N SER A 40 -26.08 3.09 -45.06
CA SER A 40 -25.00 3.39 -44.08
C SER A 40 -25.44 3.88 -42.68
N ASN A 41 -26.64 3.59 -42.19
CA ASN A 41 -27.15 4.10 -40.90
C ASN A 41 -27.16 3.07 -39.75
N GLU A 42 -26.82 1.81 -40.00
CA GLU A 42 -26.74 0.79 -38.96
C GLU A 42 -25.52 0.97 -38.03
N SER A 43 -25.68 0.48 -36.81
CA SER A 43 -24.60 0.34 -35.82
C SER A 43 -24.53 -1.10 -35.32
N ILE A 44 -23.36 -1.55 -34.91
CA ILE A 44 -23.19 -2.84 -34.23
C ILE A 44 -23.01 -2.54 -32.75
N ALA A 45 -23.88 -3.12 -31.93
CA ALA A 45 -23.71 -3.14 -30.49
C ALA A 45 -22.92 -4.40 -30.10
N LEU A 46 -21.88 -4.21 -29.29
CA LEU A 46 -21.05 -5.28 -28.76
C LEU A 46 -21.13 -5.28 -27.24
N LEU A 47 -21.39 -6.46 -26.69
CA LEU A 47 -21.22 -6.80 -25.29
C LEU A 47 -20.03 -7.76 -25.22
N ILE A 48 -18.93 -7.31 -24.65
CA ILE A 48 -17.73 -8.10 -24.47
C ILE A 48 -17.65 -8.50 -23.01
N THR A 49 -17.52 -9.80 -22.77
CA THR A 49 -17.43 -10.39 -21.44
C THR A 49 -16.12 -11.15 -21.32
N ALA A 50 -15.24 -10.70 -20.44
CA ALA A 50 -14.04 -11.43 -20.02
C ALA A 50 -14.36 -12.24 -18.77
N LYS A 51 -14.04 -13.53 -18.80
CA LYS A 51 -14.25 -14.44 -17.67
C LYS A 51 -12.99 -15.25 -17.41
N ALA A 52 -12.56 -15.24 -16.15
CA ALA A 52 -11.49 -16.10 -15.64
C ALA A 52 -11.79 -17.59 -15.88
N VAL A 53 -10.79 -18.36 -16.34
CA VAL A 53 -10.96 -19.79 -16.62
C VAL A 53 -10.64 -20.64 -15.39
N ASN A 54 -9.43 -20.47 -14.83
CA ASN A 54 -8.93 -21.31 -13.73
C ASN A 54 -8.63 -20.51 -12.46
N ASP A 55 -8.40 -19.21 -12.60
CA ASP A 55 -8.02 -18.31 -11.52
C ASP A 55 -8.80 -17.02 -11.65
N SER A 56 -9.56 -16.67 -10.60
CA SER A 56 -10.43 -15.50 -10.63
C SER A 56 -9.66 -14.19 -10.73
N SER A 57 -8.40 -14.14 -10.27
CA SER A 57 -7.58 -12.93 -10.38
C SER A 57 -7.09 -12.67 -11.80
N SER A 58 -7.23 -13.62 -12.73
CA SER A 58 -6.80 -13.44 -14.13
C SER A 58 -7.51 -12.32 -14.89
N ILE A 59 -8.55 -11.73 -14.31
CA ILE A 59 -9.26 -10.58 -14.88
C ILE A 59 -9.21 -9.34 -13.99
N ASP A 60 -8.47 -9.41 -12.88
CA ASP A 60 -8.33 -8.28 -11.98
C ASP A 60 -7.70 -7.12 -12.76
N ASP A 61 -8.29 -5.93 -12.55
CA ASP A 61 -7.93 -4.68 -13.21
C ASP A 61 -7.88 -4.71 -14.75
N ILE A 62 -8.63 -5.64 -15.38
CA ILE A 62 -8.76 -5.65 -16.84
C ILE A 62 -9.29 -4.31 -17.37
N ALA A 63 -8.49 -3.63 -18.20
CA ALA A 63 -8.70 -2.21 -18.41
C ALA A 63 -9.80 -1.86 -19.42
N SER A 64 -9.58 -2.12 -20.71
CA SER A 64 -10.49 -1.65 -21.76
C SER A 64 -10.33 -2.35 -23.10
N ILE A 65 -11.30 -2.13 -23.98
CA ILE A 65 -11.21 -2.46 -25.39
C ILE A 65 -11.33 -1.22 -26.27
N ARG A 66 -10.71 -1.25 -27.45
CA ARG A 66 -10.88 -0.24 -28.49
C ARG A 66 -11.26 -0.87 -29.83
N ILE A 67 -12.24 -0.27 -30.48
CA ILE A 67 -12.75 -0.69 -31.79
C ILE A 67 -13.04 0.58 -32.59
N ASP A 68 -12.45 0.68 -33.79
CA ASP A 68 -12.62 1.85 -34.68
C ASP A 68 -12.40 3.20 -33.96
N GLY A 69 -11.36 3.26 -33.13
CA GLY A 69 -10.99 4.44 -32.35
C GLY A 69 -11.92 4.77 -31.17
N LYS A 70 -12.98 4.01 -30.93
CA LYS A 70 -13.84 4.14 -29.74
C LYS A 70 -13.37 3.19 -28.66
N THR A 71 -13.30 3.67 -27.42
CA THR A 71 -12.90 2.87 -26.25
C THR A 71 -14.09 2.60 -25.34
N ALA A 72 -14.15 1.38 -24.79
CA ALA A 72 -15.05 1.02 -23.70
C ALA A 72 -14.25 0.36 -22.59
N ARG A 73 -14.41 0.85 -21.36
CA ARG A 73 -13.79 0.25 -20.17
C ARG A 73 -14.57 -0.98 -19.75
N PHE A 74 -13.88 -1.97 -19.20
CA PHE A 74 -14.54 -3.05 -18.50
C PHE A 74 -15.08 -2.55 -17.17
N VAL A 75 -16.18 -3.16 -16.74
CA VAL A 75 -16.70 -3.08 -15.38
C VAL A 75 -16.74 -4.49 -14.84
N GLN A 76 -15.95 -4.76 -13.80
CA GLN A 76 -15.85 -6.05 -13.15
C GLN A 76 -16.87 -6.18 -12.02
N VAL A 77 -17.54 -7.33 -11.96
CA VAL A 77 -18.41 -7.73 -10.85
C VAL A 77 -18.14 -9.20 -10.56
N GLY A 78 -17.39 -9.49 -9.49
CA GLY A 78 -16.96 -10.84 -9.16
C GLY A 78 -15.99 -11.39 -10.22
N ASP A 79 -16.27 -12.59 -10.72
CA ASP A 79 -15.43 -13.35 -11.68
C ASP A 79 -15.66 -12.97 -13.15
N THR A 80 -16.33 -11.84 -13.40
CA THR A 80 -16.77 -11.45 -14.74
C THR A 80 -16.57 -9.95 -14.95
N ALA A 81 -15.87 -9.60 -16.02
CA ALA A 81 -15.66 -8.22 -16.46
C ALA A 81 -16.39 -7.96 -17.78
N THR A 82 -17.14 -6.86 -17.87
CA THR A 82 -17.99 -6.57 -19.03
C THR A 82 -17.74 -5.17 -19.61
N ALA A 83 -17.57 -5.07 -20.92
CA ALA A 83 -17.51 -3.82 -21.67
C ALA A 83 -18.63 -3.76 -22.72
N VAL A 84 -19.25 -2.59 -22.87
CA VAL A 84 -20.29 -2.36 -23.89
C VAL A 84 -19.84 -1.24 -24.82
N ILE A 85 -19.87 -1.51 -26.12
CA ILE A 85 -19.47 -0.53 -27.13
C ILE A 85 -20.42 -0.56 -28.32
N ILE A 86 -20.67 0.61 -28.92
CA ILE A 86 -21.49 0.74 -30.14
C ILE A 86 -20.65 1.43 -31.22
N VAL A 87 -20.41 0.74 -32.31
CA VAL A 87 -19.63 1.20 -33.47
C VAL A 87 -20.48 1.25 -34.73
N ALA A 88 -20.00 1.92 -35.77
CA ALA A 88 -20.71 1.93 -37.05
C ALA A 88 -20.75 0.50 -37.63
N ALA A 89 -21.78 0.15 -38.40
CA ALA A 89 -21.90 -1.16 -39.05
C ALA A 89 -20.91 -1.38 -40.22
N SER A 90 -19.88 -0.53 -40.35
CA SER A 90 -18.71 -0.88 -41.14
C SER A 90 -18.10 -2.18 -40.59
N SER A 91 -17.48 -2.98 -41.47
CA SER A 91 -16.79 -4.21 -41.07
C SER A 91 -15.82 -3.92 -39.93
N ILE A 92 -16.06 -4.56 -38.78
CA ILE A 92 -15.09 -4.62 -37.68
C ILE A 92 -14.13 -5.76 -38.05
N ASN A 93 -12.82 -5.49 -38.08
CA ASN A 93 -11.80 -6.49 -38.45
C ASN A 93 -10.82 -6.78 -37.30
N SER A 94 -10.83 -5.97 -36.25
CA SER A 94 -10.06 -6.21 -35.03
C SER A 94 -10.73 -5.58 -33.81
N ILE A 95 -10.38 -6.13 -32.64
CA ILE A 95 -10.60 -5.53 -31.33
C ILE A 95 -9.24 -5.41 -30.67
N GLU A 96 -8.87 -4.20 -30.28
CA GLU A 96 -7.68 -3.97 -29.45
C GLU A 96 -8.09 -4.15 -27.99
N LEU A 97 -7.46 -5.10 -27.28
CA LEU A 97 -7.61 -5.28 -25.85
C LEU A 97 -6.41 -4.64 -25.13
N PHE A 98 -6.72 -3.82 -24.13
CA PHE A 98 -5.78 -3.30 -23.15
C PHE A 98 -5.99 -4.13 -21.89
N ALA A 99 -5.06 -5.02 -21.59
CA ALA A 99 -5.24 -5.95 -20.48
C ALA A 99 -5.13 -5.24 -19.12
N GLY A 100 -4.38 -4.13 -18.99
CA GLY A 100 -4.08 -3.61 -17.66
C GLY A 100 -3.30 -4.68 -16.90
N ASP A 101 -3.61 -4.89 -15.63
CA ASP A 101 -2.91 -5.86 -14.78
C ASP A 101 -3.54 -7.27 -14.87
N ALA A 102 -4.27 -7.56 -15.95
CA ALA A 102 -4.94 -8.85 -16.14
C ALA A 102 -4.04 -9.83 -16.90
N PHE A 103 -3.65 -10.93 -16.25
CA PHE A 103 -2.87 -12.00 -16.89
C PHE A 103 -3.45 -13.41 -16.70
N GLY A 104 -2.96 -14.39 -17.45
CA GLY A 104 -3.39 -15.80 -17.36
C GLY A 104 -4.38 -16.23 -18.45
N ASP A 105 -5.19 -17.26 -18.15
CA ASP A 105 -6.15 -17.83 -19.10
C ASP A 105 -7.54 -17.21 -18.89
N ILE A 106 -8.04 -16.52 -19.91
CA ILE A 106 -9.32 -15.78 -19.88
C ILE A 106 -10.16 -16.22 -21.09
N ASP A 107 -11.44 -16.52 -20.89
CA ASP A 107 -12.38 -16.70 -21.99
C ASP A 107 -13.05 -15.34 -22.27
N LEU A 108 -12.87 -14.81 -23.49
CA LEU A 108 -13.46 -13.57 -23.96
C LEU A 108 -14.66 -13.87 -24.86
N THR A 109 -15.88 -13.70 -24.33
CA THR A 109 -17.12 -13.85 -25.08
C THR A 109 -17.52 -12.51 -25.69
N ILE A 110 -17.65 -12.48 -27.02
CA ILE A 110 -18.10 -11.32 -27.79
C ILE A 110 -19.50 -11.60 -28.27
N ARG A 111 -20.49 -10.88 -27.75
CA ARG A 111 -21.86 -10.89 -28.23
C ARG A 111 -22.12 -9.64 -29.07
N ALA A 112 -22.67 -9.84 -30.28
CA ALA A 112 -22.95 -8.78 -31.23
C ALA A 112 -24.39 -8.82 -31.73
N ASP A 113 -25.03 -7.66 -31.86
CA ASP A 113 -26.31 -7.47 -32.54
C ASP A 113 -26.32 -6.15 -33.34
N ALA A 114 -26.93 -6.20 -34.52
CA ALA A 114 -27.10 -5.01 -35.36
C ALA A 114 -28.22 -4.14 -34.78
N ARG A 115 -28.09 -2.83 -34.97
CA ARG A 115 -29.04 -1.84 -34.51
C ARG A 115 -29.28 -0.81 -35.60
N ASP A 116 -30.52 -0.76 -36.07
CA ASP A 116 -31.01 0.24 -37.02
C ASP A 116 -31.91 1.25 -36.29
N THR A 117 -31.80 2.53 -36.67
CA THR A 117 -32.64 3.60 -36.15
C THR A 117 -33.10 4.53 -37.26
N ALA A 118 -34.39 4.90 -37.23
CA ALA A 118 -34.97 5.83 -38.18
C ALA A 118 -36.04 6.71 -37.54
N THR A 119 -36.21 7.93 -38.06
CA THR A 119 -37.31 8.82 -37.64
C THR A 119 -38.56 8.57 -38.49
N VAL A 120 -39.61 8.00 -37.88
CA VAL A 120 -40.89 7.71 -38.52
C VAL A 120 -41.95 8.64 -37.95
N LEU A 121 -42.52 9.49 -38.81
CA LEU A 121 -43.57 10.46 -38.44
C LEU A 121 -43.17 11.37 -37.26
N GLY A 122 -41.90 11.80 -37.21
CA GLY A 122 -41.37 12.70 -36.17
C GLY A 122 -40.99 12.00 -34.85
N SER A 123 -41.10 10.68 -34.78
CA SER A 123 -40.63 9.87 -33.63
C SER A 123 -39.44 9.00 -34.03
N ASN A 124 -38.42 8.92 -33.19
CA ASN A 124 -37.36 7.92 -33.38
C ASN A 124 -37.88 6.53 -33.09
N LYS A 125 -37.64 5.61 -34.04
CA LYS A 125 -37.85 4.18 -33.93
C LYS A 125 -36.48 3.51 -34.02
N GLY A 126 -36.35 2.35 -33.37
CA GLY A 126 -35.16 1.52 -33.47
C GLY A 126 -35.57 0.05 -33.45
N ASP A 127 -34.73 -0.77 -34.04
CA ASP A 127 -34.87 -2.22 -34.09
C ASP A 127 -33.51 -2.88 -33.79
N PHE A 128 -33.55 -4.10 -33.25
CA PHE A 128 -32.35 -4.90 -32.96
C PHE A 128 -32.44 -6.22 -33.72
N GLY A 129 -31.34 -6.55 -34.40
CA GLY A 129 -31.20 -7.83 -35.09
C GLY A 129 -31.05 -8.97 -34.09
N PRO A 130 -31.10 -10.23 -34.56
CA PRO A 130 -30.78 -11.37 -33.71
C PRO A 130 -29.31 -11.29 -33.24
N ALA A 131 -29.09 -11.48 -31.94
CA ALA A 131 -27.73 -11.48 -31.39
C ALA A 131 -27.00 -12.79 -31.73
N LYS A 132 -25.72 -12.68 -32.07
CA LYS A 132 -24.77 -13.80 -32.14
C LYS A 132 -23.66 -13.62 -31.13
N GLN A 133 -23.00 -14.72 -30.78
CA GLN A 133 -21.86 -14.68 -29.88
C GLN A 133 -20.79 -15.69 -30.29
N GLU A 134 -19.55 -15.33 -30.02
CA GLU A 134 -18.37 -16.18 -30.16
C GLU A 134 -17.50 -16.03 -28.92
N THR A 135 -16.73 -17.07 -28.59
CA THR A 135 -15.80 -17.05 -27.45
C THR A 135 -14.40 -17.34 -27.94
N ILE A 136 -13.46 -16.50 -27.54
CA ILE A 136 -12.04 -16.61 -27.84
C ILE A 136 -11.30 -16.88 -26.54
N ARG A 137 -10.35 -17.82 -26.53
CA ARG A 137 -9.46 -18.02 -25.39
C ARG A 137 -8.27 -17.07 -25.47
N LEU A 138 -8.10 -16.23 -24.46
CA LEU A 138 -6.90 -15.43 -24.27
C LEU A 138 -5.94 -16.21 -23.38
N LYS A 139 -4.65 -16.12 -23.71
CA LYS A 139 -3.57 -16.43 -22.79
C LYS A 139 -2.65 -15.21 -22.70
N ILE A 140 -2.73 -14.52 -21.59
CA ILE A 140 -1.94 -13.32 -21.34
C ILE A 140 -0.75 -13.72 -20.46
N THR A 141 0.45 -13.36 -20.91
CA THR A 141 1.69 -13.59 -20.17
C THR A 141 1.87 -12.45 -19.16
N PRO A 142 2.07 -12.75 -17.87
CA PRO A 142 2.32 -11.71 -16.87
C PRO A 142 3.62 -10.97 -17.14
N GLU A 143 3.64 -9.69 -16.82
CA GLU A 143 4.84 -8.83 -16.74
C GLU A 143 4.91 -8.26 -15.32
N PRO A 144 6.12 -7.97 -14.78
CA PRO A 144 6.22 -7.47 -13.42
C PRO A 144 5.69 -6.04 -13.34
N ASP A 145 5.03 -5.73 -12.23
CA ASP A 145 4.47 -4.41 -11.98
C ASP A 145 5.31 -3.59 -10.99
N ALA A 146 5.18 -2.26 -11.07
CA ALA A 146 5.85 -1.36 -10.14
C ALA A 146 5.32 -1.61 -8.71
N PRO A 147 6.17 -2.04 -7.76
CA PRO A 147 5.72 -2.32 -6.40
C PRO A 147 5.45 -1.03 -5.61
N ILE A 148 4.67 -1.16 -4.55
CA ILE A 148 4.33 -0.08 -3.61
C ILE A 148 5.17 -0.26 -2.34
N LEU A 149 6.02 0.74 -2.06
CA LEU A 149 6.78 0.85 -0.81
C LEU A 149 6.06 1.82 0.12
N GLU A 150 5.75 1.37 1.34
CA GLU A 150 5.17 2.19 2.40
C GLU A 150 6.15 2.34 3.56
N LEU A 151 6.23 3.55 4.12
CA LEU A 151 7.09 3.91 5.24
C LEU A 151 6.22 4.27 6.46
N THR A 152 6.50 3.68 7.61
CA THR A 152 5.87 4.08 8.88
C THR A 152 6.33 5.47 9.32
N HIS A 153 7.59 5.80 9.06
CA HIS A 153 8.21 7.09 9.36
C HIS A 153 9.17 7.53 8.25
N ASP A 154 9.27 8.84 8.08
CA ASP A 154 10.08 9.48 7.04
C ASP A 154 11.47 9.86 7.57
N ASN A 155 11.63 10.04 8.90
CA ASN A 155 12.92 10.33 9.52
C ASN A 155 13.15 9.48 10.78
N ILE A 156 14.42 9.31 11.12
CA ILE A 156 14.89 8.56 12.28
C ILE A 156 15.83 9.46 13.09
N LEU A 157 15.48 9.70 14.36
CA LEU A 157 16.33 10.36 15.34
C LEU A 157 16.61 9.35 16.46
N ALA A 158 17.83 8.82 16.55
CA ALA A 158 18.09 7.78 17.54
C ALA A 158 19.48 7.87 18.19
N GLU A 159 19.61 7.41 19.43
CA GLU A 159 20.93 7.07 19.99
C GLU A 159 21.53 5.92 19.16
N ALA A 160 22.81 6.07 18.84
CA ALA A 160 23.55 5.07 18.10
C ALA A 160 23.92 3.84 18.95
N SER A 161 22.94 3.06 19.35
CA SER A 161 23.15 1.68 19.78
C SER A 161 21.92 0.80 19.53
N SER A 162 22.17 -0.51 19.40
CA SER A 162 21.21 -1.53 18.96
C SER A 162 20.85 -1.49 17.46
N ASP A 163 19.73 -2.11 17.11
CA ASP A 163 19.18 -2.20 15.75
C ASP A 163 18.03 -1.18 15.66
N THR A 164 18.15 -0.17 14.80
CA THR A 164 17.09 0.84 14.59
C THR A 164 16.23 0.45 13.39
N PRO A 165 14.93 0.15 13.56
CA PRO A 165 14.06 -0.28 12.47
C PRO A 165 13.91 0.81 11.40
N LEU A 166 13.86 0.41 10.13
CA LEU A 166 13.58 1.32 9.02
C LEU A 166 12.08 1.50 8.75
N GLY A 167 11.22 0.63 9.28
CA GLY A 167 9.78 0.81 9.23
C GLY A 167 9.20 0.70 7.81
N LEU A 168 9.57 -0.35 7.08
CA LEU A 168 9.28 -0.48 5.65
C LEU A 168 8.28 -1.61 5.36
N SER A 169 7.43 -1.41 4.35
CA SER A 169 6.58 -2.47 3.79
C SER A 169 6.60 -2.43 2.27
N LEU A 170 6.89 -3.55 1.61
CA LEU A 170 6.91 -3.66 0.16
C LEU A 170 5.82 -4.61 -0.33
N ASN A 171 4.89 -4.10 -1.13
CA ASN A 171 3.77 -4.84 -1.68
C ASN A 171 3.85 -4.88 -3.22
N LEU A 172 3.75 -6.07 -3.80
CA LEU A 172 3.64 -6.24 -5.24
C LEU A 172 2.20 -6.02 -5.69
N VAL A 173 2.02 -5.52 -6.92
CA VAL A 173 0.70 -5.34 -7.55
C VAL A 173 0.40 -6.57 -8.39
N ASN A 174 -0.77 -7.19 -8.15
CA ASN A 174 -1.22 -8.43 -8.79
C ASN A 174 -0.11 -9.43 -9.19
N PRO A 175 0.75 -9.89 -8.27
CA PRO A 175 1.98 -10.57 -8.68
C PRO A 175 1.71 -11.95 -9.28
N ALA A 176 2.49 -12.31 -10.29
CA ALA A 176 2.59 -13.69 -10.73
C ALA A 176 3.24 -14.56 -9.64
N ALA A 177 2.99 -15.88 -9.65
CA ALA A 177 3.45 -16.78 -8.58
C ALA A 177 4.98 -16.82 -8.36
N ASP A 178 5.77 -16.51 -9.39
CA ASP A 178 7.23 -16.49 -9.35
C ASP A 178 7.81 -15.06 -9.41
N GLU A 179 6.97 -14.03 -9.27
CA GLU A 179 7.40 -12.64 -9.20
C GLU A 179 7.95 -12.30 -7.82
N GLN A 180 9.04 -11.54 -7.78
CA GLN A 180 9.76 -11.24 -6.54
C GLN A 180 9.98 -9.74 -6.39
N GLY A 181 9.74 -9.23 -5.18
CA GLY A 181 10.11 -7.87 -4.80
C GLY A 181 11.56 -7.77 -4.31
N MET A 182 12.18 -6.65 -4.62
CA MET A 182 13.54 -6.29 -4.20
C MET A 182 13.58 -4.81 -3.83
N LEU A 183 14.34 -4.47 -2.79
CA LEU A 183 14.63 -3.10 -2.43
C LEU A 183 16.14 -2.84 -2.58
N THR A 184 16.49 -1.86 -3.42
CA THR A 184 17.84 -1.33 -3.45
C THR A 184 17.93 -0.13 -2.51
N ILE A 185 18.91 -0.11 -1.62
CA ILE A 185 19.17 0.96 -0.66
C ILE A 185 20.53 1.57 -0.95
N GLU A 186 20.54 2.87 -1.20
CA GLU A 186 21.75 3.67 -1.41
C GLU A 186 21.96 4.65 -0.24
N GLY A 187 23.19 5.12 -0.07
CA GLY A 187 23.51 6.18 0.91
C GLY A 187 23.89 5.69 2.30
N LEU A 188 24.01 4.38 2.51
CA LEU A 188 24.47 3.81 3.78
C LEU A 188 25.97 4.10 4.00
N PRO A 189 26.37 4.75 5.11
CA PRO A 189 27.79 4.97 5.42
C PRO A 189 28.55 3.67 5.70
N ASP A 190 29.89 3.69 5.58
CA ASP A 190 30.73 2.50 5.80
C ASP A 190 30.68 1.99 7.25
N GLU A 191 30.33 2.84 8.21
CA GLU A 191 30.21 2.51 9.64
C GLU A 191 28.83 1.92 10.04
N VAL A 192 27.91 1.78 9.07
CA VAL A 192 26.54 1.31 9.27
C VAL A 192 26.28 0.06 8.43
N GLU A 193 25.65 -0.94 9.04
CA GLU A 193 25.23 -2.17 8.37
C GLU A 193 23.70 -2.31 8.40
N LEU A 194 23.15 -3.06 7.45
CA LEU A 194 21.77 -3.53 7.50
C LEU A 194 21.70 -4.89 8.19
N THR A 195 20.60 -5.13 8.92
CA THR A 195 20.35 -6.42 9.57
C THR A 195 20.10 -7.57 8.57
N ALA A 196 19.70 -7.24 7.34
CA ALA A 196 19.47 -8.18 6.25
C ALA A 196 19.85 -7.59 4.88
N GLY A 197 19.85 -8.44 3.86
CA GLY A 197 20.26 -8.08 2.50
C GLY A 197 21.74 -8.35 2.18
N GLN A 198 22.15 -7.97 0.97
CA GLN A 198 23.49 -8.17 0.45
C GLN A 198 24.04 -6.87 -0.13
N ARG A 199 25.31 -6.57 0.18
CA ARG A 199 26.00 -5.43 -0.42
C ARG A 199 26.42 -5.75 -1.85
N VAL A 200 25.99 -4.92 -2.81
CA VAL A 200 26.32 -5.00 -4.23
C VAL A 200 26.98 -3.69 -4.67
N GLY A 201 28.32 -3.67 -4.66
CA GLY A 201 29.06 -2.42 -4.87
C GLY A 201 28.94 -1.50 -3.66
N ASP A 202 28.43 -0.29 -3.89
CA ASP A 202 28.18 0.70 -2.82
C ASP A 202 26.75 0.63 -2.27
N ASP A 203 25.87 -0.13 -2.93
CA ASP A 203 24.45 -0.23 -2.60
C ASP A 203 24.14 -1.56 -1.88
N TRP A 204 22.95 -1.64 -1.30
CA TRP A 204 22.41 -2.84 -0.68
C TRP A 204 21.18 -3.33 -1.42
N GLU A 205 21.09 -4.64 -1.65
CA GLU A 205 19.93 -5.31 -2.21
C GLU A 205 19.26 -6.17 -1.12
N VAL A 206 17.98 -5.92 -0.83
CA VAL A 206 17.19 -6.60 0.21
C VAL A 206 15.96 -7.25 -0.43
N SER A 207 15.82 -8.58 -0.27
CA SER A 207 14.64 -9.30 -0.75
C SER A 207 13.39 -8.92 0.03
N GLN A 208 12.23 -8.95 -0.62
CA GLN A 208 10.94 -8.59 -0.03
C GLN A 208 10.67 -9.20 1.36
N ASP A 209 11.01 -10.47 1.57
CA ASP A 209 10.78 -11.19 2.82
C ASP A 209 11.49 -10.57 4.04
N ASP A 210 12.60 -9.87 3.81
CA ASP A 210 13.43 -9.28 4.88
C ASP A 210 13.10 -7.81 5.16
N ILE A 211 12.28 -7.16 4.31
CA ILE A 211 12.06 -5.71 4.36
C ILE A 211 11.29 -5.27 5.62
N ALA A 212 10.30 -6.06 6.05
CA ALA A 212 9.43 -5.71 7.17
C ALA A 212 10.19 -5.57 8.50
N ASP A 213 11.23 -6.38 8.70
CA ASP A 213 12.06 -6.41 9.91
C ASP A 213 13.43 -5.72 9.69
N LEU A 214 13.58 -5.00 8.57
CA LEU A 214 14.85 -4.39 8.21
C LEU A 214 15.20 -3.24 9.17
N ALA A 215 16.44 -3.26 9.66
CA ALA A 215 16.97 -2.27 10.58
C ALA A 215 18.40 -1.89 10.18
N ILE A 216 18.82 -0.70 10.60
CA ILE A 216 20.21 -0.25 10.53
C ILE A 216 20.90 -0.48 11.87
N LYS A 217 22.19 -0.82 11.80
CA LYS A 217 23.02 -1.12 12.96
C LYS A 217 24.38 -0.44 12.82
N ALA A 218 24.85 0.21 13.88
CA ALA A 218 26.22 0.73 13.91
C ALA A 218 27.24 -0.41 14.15
N ASP A 219 28.38 -0.37 13.45
CA ASP A 219 29.48 -1.36 13.62
C ASP A 219 30.15 -1.26 15.03
N SER A 220 30.02 -0.11 15.70
CA SER A 220 30.48 0.10 17.09
C SER A 220 29.77 1.28 17.75
N ASP A 221 29.92 1.45 19.08
CA ASP A 221 29.43 2.63 19.80
C ASP A 221 29.95 3.90 19.09
N LEU A 222 29.05 4.62 18.39
CA LEU A 222 29.44 5.85 17.70
C LEU A 222 29.90 6.86 18.73
N GLN A 223 31.06 7.46 18.47
CA GLN A 223 31.67 8.46 19.35
C GLN A 223 31.25 9.89 18.97
N ASN A 224 30.63 10.07 17.82
CA ASN A 224 30.13 11.34 17.32
C ASN A 224 28.82 11.10 16.58
N ASP A 225 28.01 12.14 16.49
CA ASP A 225 26.76 12.14 15.74
C ASP A 225 27.03 11.83 14.25
N LEU A 226 26.08 11.14 13.63
CA LEU A 226 26.15 10.69 12.25
C LEU A 226 24.82 10.94 11.55
N ASN A 227 24.84 11.75 10.50
CA ASN A 227 23.65 12.10 9.74
C ASN A 227 23.82 11.69 8.27
N PHE A 228 22.84 11.00 7.71
CA PHE A 228 22.84 10.54 6.32
C PHE A 228 21.41 10.35 5.81
N THR A 229 21.27 10.29 4.48
CA THR A 229 19.99 10.03 3.82
C THR A 229 20.07 8.70 3.11
N LEU A 230 19.10 7.83 3.36
CA LEU A 230 18.89 6.61 2.60
C LEU A 230 18.01 6.90 1.39
N VAL A 231 18.37 6.35 0.23
CA VAL A 231 17.53 6.37 -0.98
C VAL A 231 17.02 4.95 -1.22
N LEU A 232 15.70 4.80 -1.19
CA LEU A 232 15.00 3.52 -1.24
C LEU A 232 14.39 3.33 -2.63
N LYS A 233 14.85 2.32 -3.37
CA LYS A 233 14.43 2.03 -4.74
C LYS A 233 13.78 0.65 -4.81
N PRO A 234 12.46 0.55 -4.63
CA PRO A 234 11.74 -0.70 -4.72
C PRO A 234 11.62 -1.14 -6.19
N SER A 235 11.66 -2.44 -6.44
CA SER A 235 11.51 -3.03 -7.77
C SER A 235 10.88 -4.43 -7.67
N ALA A 236 10.25 -4.87 -8.76
CA ALA A 236 9.79 -6.24 -8.93
C ALA A 236 10.51 -6.88 -10.12
N GLU A 237 10.80 -8.17 -10.04
CA GLU A 237 11.36 -8.95 -11.14
C GLU A 237 10.49 -10.15 -11.47
N LEU A 238 10.27 -10.37 -12.77
CA LEU A 238 9.70 -11.60 -13.30
C LEU A 238 10.43 -12.02 -14.57
N ASN A 239 11.04 -13.21 -14.57
CA ASN A 239 11.74 -13.80 -15.72
C ASN A 239 12.83 -12.89 -16.34
N GLY A 240 13.51 -12.08 -15.52
CA GLY A 240 14.55 -11.15 -15.97
C GLY A 240 14.04 -9.83 -16.55
N ASN A 241 12.72 -9.60 -16.55
CA ASN A 241 12.14 -8.27 -16.72
C ASN A 241 11.98 -7.62 -15.34
N THR A 242 12.08 -6.29 -15.28
CA THR A 242 11.96 -5.54 -14.02
C THR A 242 10.98 -4.39 -14.18
N ALA A 243 10.30 -4.05 -13.09
CA ALA A 243 9.53 -2.83 -12.95
C ALA A 243 9.94 -2.07 -11.68
N ASP A 244 10.21 -0.77 -11.82
CA ASP A 244 10.66 0.08 -10.73
C ASP A 244 9.47 0.77 -10.07
N GLY A 245 9.43 0.73 -8.74
CA GLY A 245 8.47 1.47 -7.93
C GLY A 245 8.88 2.93 -7.71
N ALA A 246 8.08 3.64 -6.94
CA ALA A 246 8.40 5.02 -6.54
C ALA A 246 9.61 5.04 -5.59
N VAL A 247 10.54 5.97 -5.83
CA VAL A 247 11.71 6.17 -4.97
C VAL A 247 11.30 6.95 -3.74
N GLU A 248 11.67 6.43 -2.57
CA GLU A 248 11.46 7.08 -1.28
C GLU A 248 12.80 7.41 -0.61
N THR A 249 12.77 8.23 0.44
CA THR A 249 13.97 8.59 1.22
C THR A 249 13.69 8.57 2.70
N ILE A 250 14.70 8.17 3.50
CA ILE A 250 14.69 8.32 4.96
C ILE A 250 15.90 9.13 5.37
N ASP A 251 15.69 10.21 6.11
CA ASP A 251 16.78 10.92 6.78
C ASP A 251 17.05 10.28 8.15
N VAL A 252 18.32 9.99 8.43
CA VAL A 252 18.77 9.39 9.68
C VAL A 252 19.69 10.36 10.40
N GLU A 253 19.37 10.65 11.64
CA GLU A 253 20.17 11.42 12.57
C GLU A 253 20.47 10.57 13.80
N TRP A 254 21.71 10.10 13.88
CA TRP A 254 22.19 9.32 15.01
C TRP A 254 23.02 10.15 15.95
N TYR A 255 22.74 10.04 17.24
CA TYR A 255 23.36 10.82 18.29
C TYR A 255 24.22 9.95 19.20
N ALA A 256 25.28 10.55 19.76
CA ALA A 256 26.09 9.90 20.78
C ALA A 256 25.31 9.75 22.11
N LYS A 257 25.73 8.77 22.93
CA LYS A 257 25.05 8.44 24.21
C LYS A 257 25.01 9.57 25.23
N GLY A 258 24.00 9.54 26.09
CA GLY A 258 23.78 10.48 27.21
C GLY A 258 22.67 11.46 26.91
N ASP A 259 22.41 12.40 27.84
CA ASP A 259 21.31 13.35 27.76
C ASP A 259 21.25 14.12 26.41
N GLN A 260 20.15 13.93 25.68
CA GLN A 260 19.86 14.52 24.38
C GLN A 260 18.75 15.58 24.45
N THR A 261 18.76 16.45 23.44
CA THR A 261 17.61 17.27 23.09
C THR A 261 17.31 17.05 21.63
N LEU A 262 16.31 16.20 21.36
CA LEU A 262 15.91 15.78 20.02
C LEU A 262 14.67 16.57 19.59
N SER A 263 14.69 17.02 18.33
CA SER A 263 13.56 17.70 17.72
C SER A 263 13.33 17.13 16.34
N GLY A 264 12.19 16.45 16.17
CA GLY A 264 11.66 16.08 14.87
C GLY A 264 11.24 17.30 14.05
N ASN A 265 10.63 17.03 12.90
CA ASN A 265 10.27 18.02 11.90
C ASN A 265 8.76 18.09 11.66
N TYR A 266 8.31 18.09 10.41
CA TYR A 266 6.87 18.18 10.06
C TYR A 266 6.32 16.86 9.47
N GLN A 267 7.18 15.85 9.36
CA GLN A 267 6.89 14.53 8.81
C GLN A 267 6.71 13.52 9.95
N ARG A 268 6.46 12.25 9.63
CA ARG A 268 6.39 11.20 10.67
C ARG A 268 7.80 10.86 11.11
N ASP A 269 8.11 11.05 12.38
CA ASP A 269 9.45 10.82 12.92
C ASP A 269 9.48 9.59 13.85
N TYR A 270 10.52 8.78 13.73
CA TYR A 270 10.87 7.76 14.73
C TYR A 270 11.94 8.33 15.65
N ILE A 271 11.62 8.50 16.92
CA ILE A 271 12.49 9.13 17.91
C ILE A 271 12.80 8.11 19.02
N SER A 272 14.07 7.75 19.19
CA SER A 272 14.56 6.81 20.20
C SER A 272 15.78 7.39 20.90
N SER A 273 15.59 8.12 22.00
CA SER A 273 16.66 8.87 22.65
C SER A 273 17.67 8.03 23.42
N GLY A 274 17.30 6.80 23.83
CA GLY A 274 18.24 5.82 24.35
C GLY A 274 18.56 6.04 25.83
N SER A 275 19.83 6.33 26.14
CA SER A 275 20.28 6.42 27.52
C SER A 275 20.51 7.87 27.94
N GLY A 276 19.84 8.33 29.00
CA GLY A 276 20.02 9.69 29.48
C GLY A 276 18.79 10.19 30.21
N ASP A 277 18.81 11.45 30.65
CA ASP A 277 17.58 12.20 30.85
C ASP A 277 17.35 13.06 29.58
N ASP A 278 16.44 12.63 28.70
CA ASP A 278 16.28 13.20 27.37
C ASP A 278 15.09 14.15 27.25
N VAL A 279 15.18 15.09 26.30
CA VAL A 279 14.07 15.96 25.91
C VAL A 279 13.77 15.73 24.43
N MET A 280 12.54 15.32 24.13
CA MET A 280 12.08 14.97 22.80
C MET A 280 10.90 15.86 22.38
N THR A 281 10.98 16.41 21.18
CA THR A 281 9.89 17.14 20.51
C THR A 281 9.62 16.44 19.19
N GLY A 282 8.38 15.99 18.95
CA GLY A 282 8.00 15.32 17.70
C GLY A 282 7.87 16.34 16.55
N GLY A 283 7.17 17.44 16.81
CA GLY A 283 6.89 18.47 15.84
C GLY A 283 5.48 18.34 15.28
N LEU A 284 5.35 18.37 13.95
CA LEU A 284 4.10 17.99 13.29
C LEU A 284 4.31 16.63 12.67
N GLY A 285 3.27 15.81 12.59
CA GLY A 285 3.43 14.47 12.08
C GLY A 285 2.55 13.53 12.87
N ALA A 286 2.74 12.25 12.64
CA ALA A 286 2.27 11.20 13.53
C ALA A 286 3.57 10.50 13.96
N ASP A 287 4.09 10.91 15.10
CA ASP A 287 5.45 10.56 15.51
C ASP A 287 5.46 9.32 16.41
N THR A 288 6.58 8.60 16.42
CA THR A 288 6.78 7.44 17.28
C THR A 288 7.93 7.72 18.23
N PHE A 289 7.61 7.88 19.50
CA PHE A 289 8.58 7.93 20.60
C PHE A 289 8.82 6.50 21.08
N ALA A 290 9.91 5.89 20.63
CA ALA A 290 10.24 4.51 20.90
C ALA A 290 11.19 4.37 22.08
N PHE A 291 10.83 3.48 22.99
CA PHE A 291 11.65 3.12 24.14
C PHE A 291 12.06 1.65 24.03
N THR A 292 13.32 1.38 24.32
CA THR A 292 13.97 0.08 24.18
C THR A 292 14.53 -0.40 25.52
N GLY A 293 15.21 -1.55 25.50
CA GLY A 293 15.92 -2.03 26.69
C GLY A 293 17.06 -1.13 27.15
N GLU A 294 17.59 -0.26 26.29
CA GLU A 294 18.68 0.67 26.63
C GLU A 294 18.18 1.80 27.54
N ASP A 295 16.92 2.21 27.34
CA ASP A 295 16.15 3.16 28.16
C ASP A 295 15.76 2.58 29.53
N ILE A 296 16.05 1.30 29.81
CA ILE A 296 15.72 0.65 31.10
C ILE A 296 16.98 0.58 31.97
N GLY A 297 17.31 1.73 32.56
CA GLY A 297 18.45 1.90 33.45
C GLY A 297 18.37 1.09 34.75
N ILE A 298 19.53 0.93 35.43
CA ILE A 298 19.59 0.34 36.79
C ILE A 298 18.94 1.27 37.81
N LEU A 299 19.07 2.59 37.60
CA LEU A 299 18.35 3.64 38.30
C LEU A 299 17.35 4.25 37.32
N ALA A 300 16.21 4.69 37.85
CA ALA A 300 15.25 5.44 37.05
C ALA A 300 15.84 6.78 36.61
N HIS A 301 15.74 7.04 35.31
CA HIS A 301 15.95 8.34 34.67
C HIS A 301 14.60 8.85 34.15
N THR A 302 14.60 10.05 33.57
CA THR A 302 13.40 10.73 33.12
C THR A 302 13.58 11.31 31.73
N ASP A 303 12.77 10.84 30.80
CA ASP A 303 12.63 11.44 29.49
C ASP A 303 11.38 12.32 29.44
N THR A 304 11.46 13.39 28.67
CA THR A 304 10.40 14.40 28.55
C THR A 304 10.00 14.59 27.10
N ILE A 305 8.76 14.26 26.76
CA ILE A 305 8.13 14.55 25.48
C ILE A 305 7.36 15.86 25.61
N THR A 306 7.69 16.84 24.78
CA THR A 306 7.23 18.23 24.98
C THR A 306 5.90 18.59 24.32
N ASP A 307 5.47 17.82 23.32
CA ASP A 307 4.40 18.20 22.38
C ASP A 307 3.51 17.03 21.91
N PHE A 308 3.45 15.94 22.68
CA PHE A 308 2.70 14.72 22.34
C PHE A 308 1.23 14.99 21.95
N ASP A 309 0.86 14.70 20.69
CA ASP A 309 -0.52 14.78 20.20
C ASP A 309 -1.30 13.49 20.55
N VAL A 310 -2.18 13.61 21.53
CA VAL A 310 -3.07 12.55 22.04
C VAL A 310 -4.23 12.19 21.11
N SER A 311 -4.33 12.80 19.92
CA SER A 311 -5.39 12.50 18.96
C SER A 311 -5.27 11.08 18.41
N ALA A 312 -6.36 10.51 17.91
CA ALA A 312 -6.33 9.16 17.35
C ALA A 312 -5.49 9.10 16.06
N ASN A 313 -4.56 8.14 16.00
CA ASN A 313 -3.64 7.88 14.89
C ASN A 313 -2.68 9.05 14.60
N THR A 314 -2.27 9.79 15.63
CA THR A 314 -1.19 10.79 15.59
C THR A 314 0.04 10.23 16.29
N ASP A 315 0.54 10.88 17.35
CA ASP A 315 1.74 10.44 18.04
C ASP A 315 1.52 9.15 18.82
N SER A 316 2.59 8.38 18.95
CA SER A 316 2.60 7.07 19.58
C SER A 316 3.80 6.91 20.50
N ILE A 317 3.59 6.26 21.64
CA ILE A 317 4.65 5.80 22.53
C ILE A 317 4.83 4.30 22.29
N ASP A 318 5.98 3.89 21.76
CA ASP A 318 6.28 2.48 21.54
C ASP A 318 7.05 1.88 22.73
N LEU A 319 6.36 1.00 23.44
CA LEU A 319 6.91 0.23 24.58
C LEU A 319 7.02 -1.25 24.26
N SER A 320 6.89 -1.66 22.99
CA SER A 320 6.88 -3.07 22.56
C SER A 320 8.17 -3.82 22.86
N GLN A 321 9.29 -3.10 22.98
CA GLN A 321 10.61 -3.63 23.33
C GLN A 321 10.92 -3.54 24.84
N VAL A 322 10.08 -2.84 25.60
CA VAL A 322 10.26 -2.60 27.04
C VAL A 322 9.32 -3.45 27.87
N LEU A 323 8.06 -3.54 27.47
CA LEU A 323 7.00 -4.25 28.18
C LEU A 323 6.75 -5.61 27.52
N SER A 324 6.31 -6.57 28.33
CA SER A 324 5.84 -7.88 27.81
C SER A 324 4.31 -7.94 27.72
N ALA A 325 3.63 -6.86 28.12
CA ALA A 325 2.20 -6.73 28.00
C ALA A 325 1.77 -6.70 26.53
N THR A 326 0.65 -7.35 26.23
CA THR A 326 0.05 -7.38 24.88
C THR A 326 -1.37 -6.81 24.88
N ASN A 327 -1.83 -6.29 26.02
CA ASN A 327 -3.16 -5.72 26.24
C ASN A 327 -3.13 -4.77 27.45
N ALA A 328 -4.18 -3.96 27.58
CA ALA A 328 -4.26 -2.93 28.62
C ALA A 328 -4.24 -3.47 30.06
N THR A 329 -4.83 -4.65 30.32
CA THR A 329 -4.86 -5.23 31.67
C THR A 329 -3.49 -5.71 32.13
N ASP A 330 -2.67 -6.19 31.20
CA ASP A 330 -1.30 -6.58 31.53
C ASP A 330 -0.36 -5.36 31.58
N ALA A 331 -0.61 -4.35 30.75
CA ALA A 331 0.13 -3.10 30.78
C ALA A 331 -0.07 -2.34 32.10
N ASP A 332 -1.28 -2.28 32.65
CA ASP A 332 -1.62 -1.71 33.97
C ASP A 332 -0.80 -2.30 35.14
N LYS A 333 -0.24 -3.51 34.97
CA LYS A 333 0.68 -4.11 35.96
C LYS A 333 2.13 -3.67 35.76
N GLN A 334 2.49 -3.25 34.56
CA GLN A 334 3.86 -2.97 34.12
C GLN A 334 4.15 -1.48 33.87
N LEU A 335 3.14 -0.62 33.91
CA LEU A 335 3.26 0.84 33.94
C LEU A 335 2.25 1.44 34.94
N ASP A 336 2.46 2.69 35.38
CA ASP A 336 1.46 3.50 36.09
C ASP A 336 1.35 4.88 35.41
N LEU A 337 0.14 5.42 35.28
CA LEU A 337 -0.13 6.77 34.78
C LEU A 337 -0.33 7.72 35.97
N VAL A 338 0.54 8.73 36.09
CA VAL A 338 0.57 9.66 37.22
C VAL A 338 0.48 11.09 36.72
N GLU A 339 -0.63 11.77 37.01
CA GLU A 339 -0.76 13.21 36.73
C GLU A 339 0.04 14.03 37.76
N ASP A 340 0.95 14.89 37.27
CA ASP A 340 1.77 15.81 38.07
C ASP A 340 1.62 17.25 37.57
N GLY A 341 0.66 17.97 38.14
CA GLY A 341 0.38 19.36 37.79
C GLY A 341 -0.31 19.47 36.43
N THR A 342 0.43 19.90 35.41
CA THR A 342 -0.06 20.03 34.02
C THR A 342 0.50 18.97 33.10
N SER A 343 1.33 18.06 33.62
CA SER A 343 1.98 17.01 32.84
C SER A 343 1.53 15.65 33.33
N LEU A 344 1.62 14.67 32.44
CA LEU A 344 1.42 13.26 32.78
C LEU A 344 2.78 12.59 32.85
N ARG A 345 2.99 11.74 33.85
CA ARG A 345 4.16 10.88 33.96
C ARG A 345 3.74 9.42 33.84
N ILE A 346 4.40 8.68 32.96
CA ILE A 346 4.27 7.23 32.80
C ILE A 346 5.44 6.59 33.56
N ASP A 347 5.13 5.86 34.63
CA ASP A 347 6.11 5.16 35.46
C ASP A 347 6.27 3.73 34.97
N LEU A 348 7.36 3.43 34.26
CA LEU A 348 7.61 2.10 33.71
C LEU A 348 8.18 1.14 34.77
N LYS A 349 7.50 0.02 34.99
CA LYS A 349 7.88 -1.08 35.89
C LYS A 349 7.82 -2.43 35.15
N PRO A 350 8.69 -2.69 34.14
CA PRO A 350 8.58 -3.86 33.25
C PRO A 350 8.54 -5.23 33.95
N ASN A 351 9.15 -5.33 35.15
CA ASN A 351 9.17 -6.56 35.96
C ASN A 351 8.13 -6.55 37.10
N GLU A 352 7.09 -5.70 37.00
CA GLU A 352 6.05 -5.48 38.02
C GLU A 352 6.60 -5.08 39.41
N GLY A 353 7.84 -4.56 39.42
CA GLY A 353 8.63 -4.30 40.62
C GLY A 353 8.82 -2.81 40.87
N SER A 354 10.07 -2.38 40.97
CA SER A 354 10.41 -0.96 41.06
C SER A 354 10.30 -0.30 39.70
N VAL A 355 9.90 0.98 39.71
CA VAL A 355 9.97 1.85 38.53
C VAL A 355 11.42 1.93 38.04
N ARG A 356 11.59 1.83 36.72
CA ARG A 356 12.86 1.77 36.02
C ARG A 356 13.09 2.94 35.07
N HIS A 357 12.03 3.64 34.69
CA HIS A 357 12.07 4.83 33.83
C HIS A 357 10.77 5.62 34.04
N HIS A 358 10.87 6.95 34.03
CA HIS A 358 9.77 7.90 33.95
C HIS A 358 9.70 8.53 32.56
N ILE A 359 8.55 8.47 31.88
CA ILE A 359 8.29 9.25 30.66
C ILE A 359 7.34 10.38 31.03
N VAL A 360 7.73 11.62 30.82
CA VAL A 360 6.90 12.80 31.08
C VAL A 360 6.32 13.31 29.77
N LEU A 361 5.00 13.41 29.68
CA LEU A 361 4.28 14.10 28.61
C LEU A 361 3.93 15.50 29.12
N GLU A 362 4.61 16.52 28.62
CA GLU A 362 4.33 17.90 29.02
C GLU A 362 2.97 18.36 28.51
N ASN A 363 2.25 19.11 29.36
CA ASN A 363 0.94 19.70 29.00
C ASN A 363 -0.15 18.67 28.64
N THR A 364 0.01 17.42 29.08
CA THR A 364 -0.95 16.33 28.90
C THR A 364 -1.52 15.89 30.24
N THR A 365 -2.82 15.62 30.28
CA THR A 365 -3.54 15.13 31.48
C THR A 365 -4.19 13.77 31.23
N LEU A 366 -4.71 13.13 32.29
CA LEU A 366 -5.51 11.90 32.14
C LEU A 366 -6.80 12.14 31.33
N ASP A 367 -7.40 13.32 31.46
CA ASP A 367 -8.58 13.72 30.70
C ASP A 367 -8.29 13.80 29.20
N ASP A 368 -7.09 14.30 28.84
CA ASP A 368 -6.65 14.40 27.45
C ASP A 368 -6.46 13.02 26.82
N LEU A 369 -5.75 12.10 27.50
CA LEU A 369 -5.58 10.72 27.03
C LEU A 369 -6.91 9.97 26.91
N TYR A 370 -7.83 10.17 27.86
CA TYR A 370 -9.14 9.53 27.82
C TYR A 370 -10.08 10.17 26.79
N GLY A 371 -9.87 11.45 26.46
CA GLY A 371 -10.74 12.26 25.60
C GLY A 371 -11.99 12.81 26.29
N SER A 372 -12.09 12.66 27.62
CA SER A 372 -13.16 13.22 28.47
C SER A 372 -12.77 13.16 29.95
N ASP A 373 -13.64 13.60 30.87
CA ASP A 373 -13.38 13.54 32.33
C ASP A 373 -13.05 12.10 32.78
N ALA A 374 -11.79 11.89 33.18
CA ALA A 374 -11.24 10.62 33.61
C ALA A 374 -11.52 10.32 35.09
N THR A 375 -12.27 11.18 35.81
CA THR A 375 -12.59 10.98 37.22
C THR A 375 -13.31 9.64 37.46
N GLY A 376 -12.62 8.70 38.09
CA GLY A 376 -13.15 7.37 38.42
C GLY A 376 -13.07 6.34 37.28
N VAL A 377 -12.45 6.71 36.15
CA VAL A 377 -12.03 5.77 35.10
C VAL A 377 -10.82 4.98 35.61
N SER A 378 -10.73 3.70 35.26
CA SER A 378 -9.58 2.87 35.65
C SER A 378 -8.39 3.15 34.73
N GLU A 379 -7.17 2.99 35.25
CA GLU A 379 -5.96 3.16 34.45
C GLU A 379 -5.93 2.20 33.25
N ALA A 380 -6.27 0.92 33.46
CA ALA A 380 -6.48 -0.03 32.36
C ALA A 380 -7.47 0.45 31.27
N ASP A 381 -8.53 1.19 31.60
CA ASP A 381 -9.45 1.74 30.58
C ASP A 381 -8.80 2.91 29.80
N ILE A 382 -7.97 3.73 30.46
CA ILE A 382 -7.21 4.82 29.81
C ILE A 382 -6.13 4.22 28.91
N ILE A 383 -5.40 3.20 29.38
CA ILE A 383 -4.45 2.45 28.56
C ILE A 383 -5.15 1.83 27.35
N GLN A 384 -6.33 1.21 27.54
CA GLN A 384 -7.09 0.65 26.42
C GLN A 384 -7.46 1.74 25.41
N LYS A 385 -7.83 2.94 25.88
CA LYS A 385 -8.09 4.08 25.01
C LYS A 385 -6.85 4.51 24.23
N MET A 386 -5.67 4.53 24.84
CA MET A 386 -4.41 4.82 24.13
C MET A 386 -4.09 3.76 23.07
N LEU A 387 -4.37 2.47 23.35
CA LEU A 387 -4.21 1.39 22.35
C LEU A 387 -5.20 1.54 21.18
N ASP A 388 -6.47 1.83 21.47
CA ASP A 388 -7.51 1.99 20.46
C ASP A 388 -7.25 3.19 19.54
N ASP A 389 -6.66 4.26 20.10
CA ASP A 389 -6.27 5.46 19.38
C ASP A 389 -4.87 5.38 18.75
N GLN A 390 -4.17 4.25 18.92
CA GLN A 390 -2.78 4.04 18.47
C GLN A 390 -1.75 5.01 19.08
N ASN A 391 -2.06 5.63 20.22
CA ASN A 391 -1.12 6.46 20.97
C ASN A 391 -0.17 5.66 21.87
N LEU A 392 -0.43 4.36 22.05
CA LEU A 392 0.45 3.42 22.75
C LEU A 392 0.64 2.17 21.89
N ILE A 393 1.88 1.74 21.70
CA ILE A 393 2.24 0.50 21.02
C ILE A 393 2.84 -0.45 22.06
N LEU A 394 2.36 -1.69 22.04
CA LEU A 394 2.80 -2.78 22.90
C LEU A 394 3.27 -3.96 22.03
N SER A 395 3.87 -4.98 22.65
CA SER A 395 4.26 -6.18 21.92
C SER A 395 3.04 -6.83 21.26
N SER A 396 3.20 -7.29 20.02
CA SER A 396 2.18 -8.10 19.34
C SER A 396 2.04 -9.46 20.02
N ASN A 397 0.81 -10.01 20.05
CA ASN A 397 0.52 -11.36 20.57
C ASN A 397 1.02 -12.48 19.66
#